data_AF-A0A539EC00-F1
#
_entry.id   AF-A0A539EC00-F1
#
_cell.length_a   1.000
_cell.length_b   1.000
_cell.length_c   1.000
_cell.angle_alpha   90.00
_cell.angle_beta   90.00
_cell.angle_gamma   90.00
#
_symmetry.space_group_name_H-M   'P 1'
#
loop_
_entity.id
_entity.type
_entity.pdbx_description
1 polymer ?
#
loop_
_entity_poly.entity_id
_entity_poly.type
_entity_poly.pdbx_seq_one_letter_code
_entity_poly.pdbx_strand_id
1 'polypeptide(L)'
;MADLFGNNVFSGLSHADRRPRRRFQIGHPPTSDSPNSMEPMNAKRLVRYALIFAFVATIIPSMVIAKPTDAANASLVDRPSPITRMPAGELSIEMPDVPAWRPGYTLFVLPGQTVTLSTRVPGGAAFRWSGDGRFVLPANMKSRAATSGKIGAVLPAGSDVVWMAPSAVGGSILVLRIAAANGWSEAARIDVQVMAPFESLTNGLLGGYRIGRYPPPARRPSTVPTADYTHPPGFLKLPETAADPIRVSPRFFLDDFVCKQRGRGDRYVALKPELLAFLEAIVDKVESKGFHCTDETAEGATIRLVGMQEPSVTVANPAPGRPIQIMSGYRTPHYNRSLGNVRLSRHQFGDASDIIVDANGDQVMDDLNRDGQLNGQDAITLAGWIEELWQEQAYAGRPGGLGVYNAEGDHGPFVHVDMRGVRARWSGNGLKWAAAEESDGDAGPESEPAARPGTKTIVVR
;
A
#
# COMPACT_ATOMS: atom_id res chain seq x y z
N MET A 1 23.66 -37.74 49.60
CA MET A 1 22.30 -38.22 49.94
C MET A 1 21.39 -37.62 48.87
N ALA A 2 21.08 -38.37 47.81
CA ALA A 2 20.16 -39.52 47.77
C ALA A 2 18.71 -39.00 47.91
N ASP A 3 17.87 -39.06 46.87
CA ASP A 3 17.24 -40.27 46.28
C ASP A 3 16.21 -40.90 47.22
N LEU A 4 15.06 -41.48 46.82
CA LEU A 4 14.23 -41.49 45.59
C LEU A 4 12.95 -42.30 46.00
N PHE A 5 11.96 -42.47 45.10
CA PHE A 5 10.81 -43.41 45.25
C PHE A 5 9.80 -43.10 46.40
N GLY A 6 8.60 -43.72 46.46
CA GLY A 6 7.99 -44.73 45.59
C GLY A 6 6.50 -45.02 45.91
N ASN A 7 5.84 -45.81 45.04
CA ASN A 7 4.38 -46.08 45.05
C ASN A 7 3.92 -47.20 46.00
N ASN A 8 2.65 -47.14 46.47
CA ASN A 8 1.66 -48.25 46.66
C ASN A 8 0.28 -47.64 47.05
N VAL A 9 -0.92 -48.03 46.60
CA VAL A 9 -1.48 -49.13 45.76
C VAL A 9 -1.93 -50.42 46.49
N PHE A 10 -3.19 -50.85 46.24
CA PHE A 10 -3.97 -52.00 46.81
C PHE A 10 -4.27 -51.96 48.33
N SER A 11 -5.42 -52.40 48.88
CA SER A 11 -6.78 -52.81 48.40
C SER A 11 -7.78 -52.73 49.61
N GLY A 12 -9.08 -53.04 49.62
CA GLY A 12 -10.07 -53.56 48.65
C GLY A 12 -11.34 -54.14 49.36
N LEU A 13 -12.37 -54.57 48.61
CA LEU A 13 -13.60 -55.31 49.04
C LEU A 13 -14.64 -54.56 49.92
N SER A 14 -15.97 -54.77 49.86
CA SER A 14 -16.85 -55.53 48.91
C SER A 14 -18.34 -55.10 48.98
N HIS A 15 -19.17 -55.57 48.02
CA HIS A 15 -20.66 -55.51 47.95
C HIS A 15 -21.32 -54.10 47.86
N ALA A 16 -22.36 -53.83 47.05
CA ALA A 16 -23.06 -54.52 45.93
C ALA A 16 -23.70 -53.41 45.02
N ASP A 17 -24.61 -53.56 44.06
CA ASP A 17 -25.40 -54.66 43.45
C ASP A 17 -25.72 -54.29 41.96
N ARG A 18 -26.33 -55.20 41.19
CA ARG A 18 -27.03 -55.08 39.87
C ARG A 18 -26.27 -54.56 38.63
N ARG A 19 -26.28 -55.43 37.61
CA ARG A 19 -25.97 -55.27 36.16
C ARG A 19 -27.17 -55.87 35.38
N PRO A 20 -27.30 -55.86 34.01
CA PRO A 20 -26.34 -55.70 32.89
C PRO A 20 -26.61 -54.49 31.94
N ARG A 21 -25.71 -54.02 31.04
CA ARG A 21 -25.16 -54.56 29.75
C ARG A 21 -26.27 -54.87 28.70
N ARG A 22 -26.13 -54.76 27.36
CA ARG A 22 -25.04 -54.65 26.34
C ARG A 22 -25.67 -54.02 25.04
N ARG A 23 -25.10 -53.74 23.85
CA ARG A 23 -23.79 -53.84 23.13
C ARG A 23 -23.81 -52.85 21.94
N PHE A 24 -22.66 -52.47 21.36
CA PHE A 24 -22.50 -52.00 19.96
C PHE A 24 -23.06 -52.99 18.92
N GLN A 25 -23.55 -52.50 17.76
CA GLN A 25 -23.20 -53.08 16.44
C GLN A 25 -23.38 -52.06 15.26
N ILE A 26 -23.12 -52.50 14.02
CA ILE A 26 -22.86 -51.68 12.81
C ILE A 26 -23.85 -52.05 11.68
N GLY A 27 -24.22 -51.12 10.79
CA GLY A 27 -24.94 -51.41 9.54
C GLY A 27 -24.99 -50.23 8.54
N HIS A 28 -24.77 -50.53 7.26
CA HIS A 28 -25.07 -49.70 6.07
C HIS A 28 -26.15 -50.44 5.22
N PRO A 29 -26.56 -49.92 4.04
CA PRO A 29 -27.34 -48.70 3.77
C PRO A 29 -28.73 -49.09 3.20
N PRO A 30 -29.47 -48.17 2.57
CA PRO A 30 -29.89 -48.49 1.19
C PRO A 30 -29.90 -47.29 0.21
N THR A 31 -29.94 -47.64 -1.08
CA THR A 31 -30.28 -46.78 -2.23
C THR A 31 -31.80 -46.93 -2.55
N SER A 32 -32.46 -46.30 -3.53
CA SER A 32 -32.12 -45.40 -4.67
C SER A 32 -33.37 -44.59 -5.11
N ASP A 33 -33.20 -43.77 -6.16
CA ASP A 33 -34.21 -43.35 -7.16
C ASP A 33 -35.14 -42.13 -6.96
N SER A 34 -35.38 -41.47 -8.10
CA SER A 34 -35.98 -40.14 -8.36
C SER A 34 -37.45 -40.30 -8.87
N PRO A 35 -38.21 -39.30 -9.42
CA PRO A 35 -37.85 -37.96 -9.91
C PRO A 35 -38.84 -36.78 -9.68
N ASN A 36 -38.40 -35.58 -10.13
CA ASN A 36 -39.16 -34.43 -10.66
C ASN A 36 -40.54 -34.03 -10.08
N SER A 37 -40.60 -32.80 -9.57
CA SER A 37 -41.49 -31.77 -10.14
C SER A 37 -40.88 -30.36 -10.02
N MET A 38 -41.00 -29.57 -11.09
CA MET A 38 -40.79 -28.11 -11.06
C MET A 38 -42.15 -27.44 -11.26
N GLU A 39 -42.42 -26.37 -10.52
CA GLU A 39 -43.47 -25.40 -10.85
C GLU A 39 -42.95 -23.96 -10.65
N PRO A 40 -43.54 -22.95 -11.34
CA PRO A 40 -42.76 -21.82 -11.83
C PRO A 40 -42.66 -20.60 -10.90
N MET A 41 -41.66 -19.75 -11.20
CA MET A 41 -41.48 -18.43 -10.60
C MET A 41 -42.69 -17.51 -10.82
N ASN A 42 -43.21 -16.93 -9.75
CA ASN A 42 -44.33 -15.98 -9.80
C ASN A 42 -43.89 -14.62 -10.35
N ALA A 43 -44.47 -14.20 -11.48
CA ALA A 43 -44.02 -13.11 -12.34
C ALA A 43 -44.34 -11.68 -11.83
N LYS A 44 -43.96 -11.34 -10.58
CA LYS A 44 -44.20 -10.01 -9.96
C LYS A 44 -42.98 -9.32 -9.35
N ARG A 45 -41.75 -9.66 -9.78
CA ARG A 45 -40.50 -8.97 -9.38
C ARG A 45 -39.51 -8.69 -10.53
N LEU A 46 -39.96 -8.69 -11.79
CA LEU A 46 -39.08 -8.53 -12.97
C LEU A 46 -39.36 -7.28 -13.83
N VAL A 47 -40.02 -6.25 -13.27
CA VAL A 47 -40.42 -5.03 -14.02
C VAL A 47 -40.07 -3.76 -13.23
N ARG A 48 -38.76 -3.47 -13.09
CA ARG A 48 -38.31 -2.19 -12.48
C ARG A 48 -36.92 -1.66 -12.85
N TYR A 49 -36.12 -2.37 -13.66
CA TYR A 49 -34.78 -1.93 -14.07
C TYR A 49 -34.45 -2.27 -15.55
N ALA A 50 -35.31 -1.81 -16.46
CA ALA A 50 -35.05 -1.73 -17.91
C ALA A 50 -35.87 -0.55 -18.47
N LEU A 51 -35.31 0.19 -19.44
CA LEU A 51 -35.79 1.52 -19.89
C LEU A 51 -35.67 2.57 -18.75
N ILE A 52 -34.66 3.45 -18.67
CA ILE A 52 -33.70 4.00 -19.65
C ILE A 52 -34.37 4.93 -20.70
N PHE A 53 -34.19 6.24 -20.44
CA PHE A 53 -34.14 7.41 -21.35
C PHE A 53 -35.39 7.96 -22.09
N ALA A 54 -35.33 9.29 -22.27
CA ALA A 54 -35.95 10.14 -23.31
C ALA A 54 -37.48 10.36 -23.37
N PHE A 55 -37.95 11.46 -22.74
CA PHE A 55 -38.81 12.56 -23.29
C PHE A 55 -39.27 13.48 -22.12
N VAL A 56 -39.46 14.81 -22.24
CA VAL A 56 -39.00 15.81 -23.24
C VAL A 56 -38.98 17.21 -22.55
N ALA A 57 -38.39 18.23 -23.18
CA ALA A 57 -38.22 19.56 -22.59
C ALA A 57 -39.46 20.49 -22.62
N THR A 58 -39.48 21.42 -21.65
CA THR A 58 -39.81 22.88 -21.67
C THR A 58 -40.56 23.28 -20.38
N ILE A 59 -40.51 24.50 -19.80
CA ILE A 59 -40.32 25.88 -20.33
C ILE A 59 -39.50 26.77 -19.35
N ILE A 60 -38.43 27.40 -19.85
CA ILE A 60 -37.92 28.81 -19.69
C ILE A 60 -38.60 29.72 -18.60
N PRO A 61 -37.84 30.54 -17.80
CA PRO A 61 -37.00 31.61 -18.36
C PRO A 61 -35.60 31.89 -17.75
N SER A 62 -34.84 32.66 -18.54
CA SER A 62 -33.45 33.06 -18.34
C SER A 62 -33.23 34.17 -17.30
N MET A 63 -32.03 34.20 -16.71
CA MET A 63 -31.39 35.48 -16.36
C MET A 63 -29.89 35.39 -16.66
N VAL A 64 -29.40 36.24 -17.58
CA VAL A 64 -27.99 36.29 -17.98
C VAL A 64 -27.28 37.36 -17.17
N ILE A 65 -26.18 36.99 -16.50
CA ILE A 65 -25.20 37.93 -15.97
C ILE A 65 -23.83 37.54 -16.53
N ALA A 66 -23.40 38.25 -17.56
CA ALA A 66 -22.06 38.09 -18.12
C ALA A 66 -21.03 38.90 -17.31
N LYS A 67 -19.88 38.28 -17.01
CA LYS A 67 -18.62 38.97 -16.71
C LYS A 67 -17.48 38.27 -17.46
N PRO A 68 -16.40 39.01 -17.78
CA PRO A 68 -15.78 38.88 -19.09
C PRO A 68 -14.75 37.75 -19.19
N THR A 69 -14.60 37.28 -20.42
CA THR A 69 -13.43 36.54 -20.90
C THR A 69 -12.23 37.48 -21.05
N ASP A 70 -11.14 37.19 -20.37
CA ASP A 70 -9.79 37.55 -20.81
C ASP A 70 -9.03 36.25 -21.05
N ALA A 71 -8.58 36.03 -22.29
CA ALA A 71 -7.86 34.83 -22.70
C ALA A 71 -6.53 35.23 -23.36
N ALA A 72 -5.44 35.18 -22.59
CA ALA A 72 -4.09 35.45 -23.09
C ALA A 72 -3.02 34.68 -22.30
N ASN A 73 -2.52 33.62 -22.94
CA ASN A 73 -1.33 32.81 -22.64
C ASN A 73 -0.32 33.31 -21.57
N ALA A 74 -0.21 32.55 -20.48
CA ALA A 74 1.05 32.28 -19.79
C ALA A 74 1.04 30.78 -19.40
N SER A 75 1.55 29.88 -20.24
CA SER A 75 2.97 29.57 -20.46
C SER A 75 3.56 28.68 -19.37
N LEU A 76 3.69 27.38 -19.70
CA LEU A 76 4.57 26.37 -19.08
C LEU A 76 4.47 26.26 -17.54
N VAL A 77 3.66 25.30 -17.08
CA VAL A 77 3.72 24.82 -15.69
C VAL A 77 5.08 24.14 -15.47
N ASP A 78 5.81 24.62 -14.48
CA ASP A 78 7.16 24.17 -14.16
C ASP A 78 7.14 22.72 -13.64
N ARG A 79 7.66 21.78 -14.44
CA ARG A 79 7.74 20.35 -14.08
C ARG A 79 9.00 20.15 -13.22
N PRO A 80 8.89 19.71 -11.96
CA PRO A 80 10.07 19.43 -11.14
C PRO A 80 10.91 18.33 -11.81
N SER A 81 12.14 18.69 -12.19
CA SER A 81 13.07 17.79 -12.85
C SER A 81 13.56 16.66 -11.93
N PRO A 82 13.98 15.49 -12.48
CA PRO A 82 14.36 14.33 -11.68
C PRO A 82 15.54 14.61 -10.74
N ILE A 83 15.65 13.76 -9.70
CA ILE A 83 16.42 13.93 -8.46
C ILE A 83 17.82 14.53 -8.70
N THR A 84 17.90 15.85 -8.69
CA THR A 84 19.13 16.60 -8.88
C THR A 84 19.82 16.77 -7.52
N ARG A 85 21.12 16.47 -7.47
CA ARG A 85 21.95 16.63 -6.27
C ARG A 85 22.03 18.12 -5.93
N MET A 86 21.27 18.56 -4.91
CA MET A 86 21.08 19.98 -4.64
C MET A 86 22.42 20.67 -4.28
N PRO A 87 22.68 21.89 -4.78
CA PRO A 87 23.95 22.57 -4.60
C PRO A 87 24.17 23.03 -3.15
N ALA A 88 25.44 23.09 -2.75
CA ALA A 88 25.83 23.52 -1.41
C ALA A 88 25.55 25.02 -1.19
N GLY A 89 24.37 25.32 -0.61
CA GLY A 89 23.92 26.68 -0.32
C GLY A 89 22.41 26.80 -0.09
N GLU A 90 21.64 25.79 -0.52
CA GLU A 90 20.19 25.76 -0.43
C GLU A 90 19.65 25.31 0.95
N LEU A 91 18.33 25.44 1.14
CA LEU A 91 17.63 24.97 2.34
C LEU A 91 17.65 23.43 2.40
N SER A 92 18.26 22.84 3.43
CA SER A 92 18.17 21.39 3.68
C SER A 92 17.52 21.08 5.02
N ILE A 93 16.71 20.01 5.01
CA ILE A 93 16.10 19.40 6.18
C ILE A 93 16.44 17.91 6.12
N GLU A 94 17.08 17.40 7.16
CA GLU A 94 17.51 16.01 7.25
C GLU A 94 16.97 15.38 8.54
N MET A 95 16.57 14.12 8.45
CA MET A 95 16.04 13.33 9.57
C MET A 95 16.89 12.06 9.75
N PRO A 96 18.01 12.11 10.50
CA PRO A 96 18.92 10.98 10.65
C PRO A 96 18.23 9.72 11.21
N ASP A 97 17.23 9.91 12.09
CA ASP A 97 16.44 8.82 12.69
C ASP A 97 15.42 8.18 11.73
N VAL A 98 15.18 8.79 10.56
CA VAL A 98 14.20 8.34 9.55
C VAL A 98 14.84 8.37 8.15
N PRO A 99 15.86 7.53 7.89
CA PRO A 99 16.71 7.61 6.70
C PRO A 99 16.01 7.31 5.36
N ALA A 100 14.75 6.88 5.38
CA ALA A 100 13.89 6.73 4.20
C ALA A 100 13.05 7.97 3.86
N TRP A 101 12.91 8.95 4.77
CA TRP A 101 12.16 10.18 4.51
C TRP A 101 12.90 11.10 3.51
N ARG A 102 12.15 11.84 2.69
CA ARG A 102 12.65 12.78 1.68
C ARG A 102 11.78 14.05 1.69
N PRO A 103 12.30 15.21 1.23
CA PRO A 103 11.47 16.39 0.98
C PRO A 103 10.23 16.05 0.14
N GLY A 104 9.07 16.59 0.52
CA GLY A 104 7.78 16.29 -0.12
C GLY A 104 7.11 14.97 0.30
N TYR A 105 7.76 14.14 1.14
CA TYR A 105 7.14 12.92 1.67
C TYR A 105 6.44 13.22 3.00
N THR A 106 5.36 12.50 3.27
CA THR A 106 4.69 12.54 4.57
C THR A 106 5.52 11.78 5.60
N LEU A 107 5.76 12.39 6.76
CA LEU A 107 6.50 11.78 7.86
C LEU A 107 5.60 10.83 8.65
N PHE A 108 5.90 9.53 8.63
CA PHE A 108 5.20 8.51 9.42
C PHE A 108 5.89 8.32 10.77
N VAL A 109 5.15 8.45 11.87
CA VAL A 109 5.68 8.33 13.24
C VAL A 109 4.67 7.65 14.16
N LEU A 110 5.15 7.06 15.25
CA LEU A 110 4.32 6.59 16.37
C LEU A 110 3.99 7.74 17.35
N PRO A 111 2.91 7.64 18.14
CA PRO A 111 2.56 8.63 19.16
C PRO A 111 3.71 8.80 20.17
N GLY A 112 4.20 10.03 20.34
CA GLY A 112 5.34 10.32 21.23
C GLY A 112 6.73 9.89 20.72
N GLN A 113 6.84 9.38 19.48
CA GLN A 113 8.15 9.11 18.86
C GLN A 113 8.95 10.41 18.71
N THR A 114 10.25 10.35 19.00
CA THR A 114 11.20 11.44 18.76
C THR A 114 11.84 11.32 17.39
N VAL A 115 11.98 12.46 16.69
CA VAL A 115 12.74 12.60 15.44
C VAL A 115 13.63 13.84 15.55
N THR A 116 14.91 13.67 15.24
CA THR A 116 15.88 14.76 15.11
C THR A 116 15.68 15.47 13.78
N LEU A 117 15.40 16.77 13.84
CA LEU A 117 15.30 17.66 12.68
C LEU A 117 16.62 18.43 12.57
N SER A 118 17.50 18.02 11.66
CA SER A 118 18.68 18.80 11.30
C SER A 118 18.30 19.78 10.20
N THR A 119 18.65 21.06 10.34
CA THR A 119 18.15 22.14 9.47
C THR A 119 19.27 23.10 9.06
N ARG A 120 19.55 23.16 7.75
CA ARG A 120 20.49 24.11 7.14
C ARG A 120 19.72 25.20 6.40
N VAL A 121 19.94 26.45 6.79
CA VAL A 121 19.25 27.61 6.22
C VAL A 121 20.24 28.49 5.43
N PRO A 122 19.91 28.93 4.20
CA PRO A 122 20.75 29.82 3.42
C PRO A 122 21.10 31.11 4.18
N GLY A 123 22.31 31.63 3.97
CA GLY A 123 22.78 32.89 4.59
C GLY A 123 22.96 32.86 6.11
N GLY A 124 22.73 31.73 6.80
CA GLY A 124 22.89 31.63 8.25
C GLY A 124 21.76 32.31 9.06
N ALA A 125 20.59 32.51 8.46
CA ALA A 125 19.44 33.10 9.15
C ALA A 125 18.93 32.21 10.31
N ALA A 126 18.46 32.84 11.39
CA ALA A 126 17.73 32.14 12.45
C ALA A 126 16.41 31.57 11.91
N PHE A 127 15.99 30.44 12.46
CA PHE A 127 14.79 29.73 12.00
C PHE A 127 13.90 29.30 13.17
N ARG A 128 12.65 28.96 12.84
CA ARG A 128 11.63 28.53 13.78
C ARG A 128 10.90 27.31 13.24
N TRP A 129 10.93 26.22 14.00
CA TRP A 129 9.99 25.12 13.83
C TRP A 129 8.68 25.39 14.60
N SER A 130 7.57 24.88 14.08
CA SER A 130 6.23 24.96 14.67
C SER A 130 5.36 23.81 14.18
N GLY A 131 4.37 23.40 14.98
CA GLY A 131 3.54 22.23 14.74
C GLY A 131 3.07 21.61 16.05
N ASP A 132 2.27 20.56 15.97
CA ASP A 132 1.79 19.80 17.13
C ASP A 132 2.90 18.95 17.78
N GLY A 133 2.67 18.50 19.01
CA GLY A 133 3.62 17.66 19.76
C GLY A 133 4.49 18.46 20.73
N ARG A 134 5.80 18.23 20.73
CA ARG A 134 6.75 18.94 21.60
C ARG A 134 8.14 19.01 21.00
N PHE A 135 8.71 20.20 20.97
CA PHE A 135 10.12 20.41 20.63
C PHE A 135 10.99 20.42 21.90
N VAL A 136 12.20 19.88 21.78
CA VAL A 136 13.20 19.79 22.85
C VAL A 136 14.58 20.12 22.24
N LEU A 137 15.28 21.08 22.83
CA LEU A 137 16.65 21.40 22.42
C LEU A 137 17.60 20.25 22.83
N PRO A 138 18.58 19.86 21.97
CA PRO A 138 19.65 18.94 22.36
C PRO A 138 20.38 19.41 23.62
N ALA A 139 20.79 18.48 24.49
CA ALA A 139 21.36 18.80 25.80
C ALA A 139 22.70 19.58 25.74
N ASN A 140 23.35 19.60 24.58
CA ASN A 140 24.56 20.38 24.27
C ASN A 140 24.27 21.79 23.69
N MET A 141 23.01 22.18 23.47
CA MET A 141 22.63 23.49 22.95
C MET A 141 22.86 24.60 24.00
N LYS A 142 23.94 25.37 23.84
CA LYS A 142 24.36 26.43 24.78
C LYS A 142 23.80 27.83 24.46
N SER A 143 22.96 27.98 23.43
CA SER A 143 22.48 29.30 22.98
C SER A 143 21.34 29.83 23.83
N ARG A 144 21.51 31.04 24.40
CA ARG A 144 20.43 31.77 25.11
C ARG A 144 19.32 32.29 24.17
N ALA A 145 19.56 32.31 22.86
CA ALA A 145 18.55 32.66 21.86
C ALA A 145 17.71 31.46 21.42
N ALA A 146 18.11 30.23 21.78
CA ALA A 146 17.34 29.03 21.48
C ALA A 146 16.19 28.86 22.48
N THR A 147 14.99 28.53 21.97
CA THR A 147 13.81 28.23 22.79
C THR A 147 13.08 27.02 22.24
N SER A 148 12.34 26.28 23.08
CA SER A 148 11.55 25.12 22.66
C SER A 148 10.34 24.87 23.57
N GLY A 149 9.27 24.28 23.04
CA GLY A 149 8.09 23.89 23.82
C GLY A 149 7.05 23.14 23.00
N LYS A 150 5.78 23.16 23.46
CA LYS A 150 4.65 22.45 22.83
C LYS A 150 4.18 22.97 21.46
N ILE A 151 4.66 24.15 21.02
CA ILE A 151 4.11 24.86 19.84
C ILE A 151 5.26 25.35 18.91
N GLY A 152 6.49 24.90 19.16
CA GLY A 152 7.64 25.24 18.33
C GLY A 152 8.98 25.30 19.04
N ALA A 153 10.01 25.62 18.28
CA ALA A 153 11.33 25.99 18.74
C ALA A 153 11.91 27.10 17.85
N VAL A 154 12.65 28.05 18.43
CA VAL A 154 13.44 29.06 17.70
C VAL A 154 14.91 28.73 17.88
N LEU A 155 15.67 28.75 16.79
CA LEU A 155 16.99 28.13 16.68
C LEU A 155 17.98 29.03 15.89
N PRO A 156 19.24 29.15 16.33
CA PRO A 156 20.33 29.66 15.49
C PRO A 156 20.58 28.75 14.28
N ALA A 157 21.07 29.29 13.16
CA ALA A 157 21.41 28.49 11.97
C ALA A 157 22.38 27.34 12.28
N GLY A 158 22.16 26.19 11.62
CA GLY A 158 22.98 24.98 11.82
C GLY A 158 22.80 24.31 13.18
N SER A 159 21.68 24.55 13.86
CA SER A 159 21.29 23.83 15.08
C SER A 159 20.34 22.67 14.75
N ASP A 160 20.45 21.57 15.47
CA ASP A 160 19.44 20.50 15.42
C ASP A 160 18.36 20.72 16.49
N VAL A 161 17.16 20.15 16.29
CA VAL A 161 16.12 20.08 17.32
C VAL A 161 15.49 18.70 17.36
N VAL A 162 15.22 18.17 18.56
CA VAL A 162 14.43 16.95 18.70
C VAL A 162 12.95 17.34 18.77
N TRP A 163 12.16 16.85 17.83
CA TRP A 163 10.71 16.94 17.88
C TRP A 163 10.12 15.61 18.34
N MET A 164 9.11 15.68 19.21
CA MET A 164 8.35 14.55 19.74
C MET A 164 6.93 14.63 19.20
N ALA A 165 6.50 13.57 18.50
CA ALA A 165 5.19 13.47 17.87
C ALA A 165 4.04 13.61 18.89
N PRO A 166 2.90 14.24 18.52
CA PRO A 166 1.74 14.32 19.38
C PRO A 166 1.16 12.93 19.70
N SER A 167 0.44 12.81 20.81
CA SER A 167 -0.14 11.52 21.25
C SER A 167 -1.41 11.10 20.50
N ALA A 168 -1.95 11.98 19.65
CA ALA A 168 -3.16 11.72 18.87
C ALA A 168 -2.82 11.08 17.52
N VAL A 169 -3.56 10.03 17.15
CA VAL A 169 -3.42 9.32 15.87
C VAL A 169 -4.11 10.10 14.75
N GLY A 170 -3.42 10.26 13.61
CA GLY A 170 -3.92 10.93 12.41
C GLY A 170 -2.98 12.01 11.87
N GLY A 171 -3.55 12.89 11.04
CA GLY A 171 -2.81 13.97 10.39
C GLY A 171 -2.35 15.06 11.35
N SER A 172 -1.13 15.54 11.14
CA SER A 172 -0.47 16.64 11.84
C SER A 172 0.41 17.39 10.85
N ILE A 173 0.93 18.56 11.21
CA ILE A 173 1.88 19.32 10.37
C ILE A 173 3.10 19.77 11.15
N LEU A 174 4.24 19.82 10.45
CA LEU A 174 5.44 20.53 10.86
C LEU A 174 5.71 21.65 9.85
N VAL A 175 5.97 22.85 10.36
CA VAL A 175 6.23 24.03 9.54
C VAL A 175 7.50 24.72 10.00
N LEU A 176 8.45 24.83 9.09
CA LEU A 176 9.69 25.58 9.21
C LEU A 176 9.49 26.99 8.67
N ARG A 177 9.86 27.98 9.47
CA ARG A 177 9.89 29.40 9.09
C ARG A 177 11.28 29.98 9.29
N ILE A 178 11.69 30.88 8.42
CA ILE A 178 13.01 31.56 8.47
C ILE A 178 12.82 33.05 8.75
N ALA A 179 13.82 33.67 9.36
CA ALA A 179 13.80 35.10 9.63
C ALA A 179 13.82 35.89 8.30
N ALA A 180 12.92 36.87 8.19
CA ALA A 180 12.76 37.75 7.03
C ALA A 180 12.65 39.21 7.49
N ALA A 181 12.83 40.17 6.57
CA ALA A 181 12.86 41.60 6.88
C ALA A 181 11.66 42.09 7.73
N ASN A 182 10.48 41.51 7.52
CA ASN A 182 9.24 41.85 8.22
C ASN A 182 8.77 40.74 9.20
N GLY A 183 9.67 39.88 9.69
CA GLY A 183 9.36 38.86 10.70
C GLY A 183 9.78 37.44 10.29
N TRP A 184 8.80 36.59 9.97
CA TRP A 184 9.01 35.17 9.66
C TRP A 184 8.29 34.78 8.36
N SER A 185 9.01 34.25 7.38
CA SER A 185 8.43 33.63 6.17
C SER A 185 8.37 32.11 6.31
N GLU A 186 7.39 31.47 5.69
CA GLU A 186 7.35 30.02 5.56
C GLU A 186 8.40 29.55 4.56
N ALA A 187 9.17 28.52 4.94
CA ALA A 187 10.30 28.02 4.14
C ALA A 187 10.14 26.55 3.77
N ALA A 188 9.50 25.75 4.64
CA ALA A 188 9.09 24.39 4.32
C ALA A 188 7.89 23.96 5.18
N ARG A 189 7.07 23.08 4.61
CA ARG A 189 6.02 22.32 5.30
C ARG A 189 6.32 20.84 5.15
N ILE A 190 6.06 20.07 6.20
CA ILE A 190 6.12 18.62 6.21
C ILE A 190 4.79 18.14 6.79
N ASP A 191 4.02 17.44 5.98
CA ASP A 191 2.82 16.75 6.45
C ASP A 191 3.23 15.50 7.24
N VAL A 192 2.50 15.23 8.33
CA VAL A 192 2.81 14.18 9.29
C VAL A 192 1.60 13.26 9.43
N GLN A 193 1.84 11.96 9.53
CA GLN A 193 0.83 10.98 9.94
C GLN A 193 1.31 10.24 11.18
N VAL A 194 0.64 10.50 12.31
CA VAL A 194 0.83 9.73 13.52
C VAL A 194 0.04 8.43 13.40
N MET A 195 0.77 7.32 13.26
CA MET A 195 0.20 5.99 13.09
C MET A 195 -0.51 5.51 14.36
N ALA A 196 -1.54 4.67 14.18
CA ALA A 196 -2.06 3.83 15.26
C ALA A 196 -1.02 2.74 15.57
N PRO A 197 -0.48 2.63 16.81
CA PRO A 197 0.49 1.60 17.16
C PRO A 197 -0.05 0.19 16.95
N PHE A 198 0.81 -0.75 16.56
CA PHE A 198 0.43 -2.16 16.37
C PHE A 198 -0.17 -2.76 17.65
N GLU A 199 0.32 -2.33 18.81
CA GLU A 199 -0.10 -2.73 20.15
C GLU A 199 -1.56 -2.36 20.46
N SER A 200 -2.15 -1.45 19.66
CA SER A 200 -3.58 -1.09 19.73
C SER A 200 -4.51 -2.18 19.15
N LEU A 201 -3.95 -3.18 18.45
CA LEU A 201 -4.68 -4.23 17.73
C LEU A 201 -5.34 -5.22 18.70
N THR A 202 -6.56 -4.93 19.12
CA THR A 202 -7.31 -5.77 20.07
C THR A 202 -8.06 -6.88 19.34
N ASN A 203 -7.72 -8.15 19.61
CA ASN A 203 -8.35 -9.33 19.00
C ASN A 203 -8.31 -9.39 17.46
N GLY A 204 -7.43 -8.61 16.81
CA GLY A 204 -7.37 -8.48 15.34
C GLY A 204 -8.30 -7.41 14.77
N LEU A 205 -8.82 -6.51 15.62
CA LEU A 205 -9.57 -5.32 15.26
C LEU A 205 -8.78 -4.06 15.67
N LEU A 206 -8.80 -3.04 14.82
CA LEU A 206 -8.21 -1.72 15.09
C LEU A 206 -9.21 -0.65 14.69
N GLY A 207 -9.72 0.14 15.64
CA GLY A 207 -10.80 1.10 15.38
C GLY A 207 -12.10 0.48 14.85
N GLY A 208 -12.31 -0.82 15.06
CA GLY A 208 -13.40 -1.61 14.44
C GLY A 208 -13.04 -2.24 13.08
N TYR A 209 -11.99 -1.76 12.41
CA TYR A 209 -11.51 -2.33 11.15
C TYR A 209 -10.80 -3.67 11.38
N ARG A 210 -11.13 -4.68 10.56
CA ARG A 210 -10.65 -6.05 10.74
C ARG A 210 -9.32 -6.28 10.02
N ILE A 211 -8.22 -6.07 10.74
CA ILE A 211 -6.87 -6.44 10.31
C ILE A 211 -6.69 -7.97 10.32
N GLY A 212 -7.25 -8.66 11.31
CA GLY A 212 -7.03 -10.10 11.52
C GLY A 212 -5.76 -10.40 12.34
N ARG A 213 -5.11 -11.53 12.08
CA ARG A 213 -3.88 -11.94 12.78
C ARG A 213 -2.74 -12.13 11.79
N TYR A 214 -1.65 -11.43 12.04
CA TYR A 214 -0.38 -11.63 11.35
C TYR A 214 0.13 -13.07 11.52
N PRO A 215 0.85 -13.62 10.54
CA PRO A 215 1.62 -14.84 10.77
C PRO A 215 2.71 -14.57 11.83
N PRO A 216 3.04 -15.53 12.70
CA PRO A 216 4.22 -15.42 13.55
C PRO A 216 5.49 -15.46 12.68
N PRO A 217 6.58 -14.79 13.11
CA PRO A 217 7.87 -14.88 12.41
C PRO A 217 8.31 -16.34 12.24
N ALA A 218 8.81 -16.68 11.05
CA ALA A 218 9.29 -18.02 10.76
C ALA A 218 10.59 -18.31 11.54
N ARG A 219 10.58 -19.34 12.40
CA ARG A 219 11.81 -19.81 13.06
C ARG A 219 12.69 -20.51 12.02
N ARG A 220 13.77 -19.85 11.58
CA ARG A 220 14.78 -20.39 10.66
C ARG A 220 16.20 -20.19 11.23
N PRO A 221 17.21 -20.97 10.80
CA PRO A 221 18.61 -20.72 11.12
C PRO A 221 19.08 -19.37 10.57
N SER A 222 19.94 -18.66 11.31
CA SER A 222 20.37 -17.29 11.01
C SER A 222 21.47 -17.17 9.95
N THR A 223 21.74 -18.23 9.19
CA THR A 223 22.89 -18.32 8.26
C THR A 223 22.54 -18.07 6.80
N VAL A 224 21.27 -17.80 6.49
CA VAL A 224 20.78 -17.46 5.15
C VAL A 224 20.04 -16.11 5.26
N PRO A 225 20.29 -15.14 4.37
CA PRO A 225 19.47 -13.93 4.29
C PRO A 225 18.00 -14.28 4.05
N THR A 226 17.09 -13.77 4.88
CA THR A 226 15.65 -14.01 4.73
C THR A 226 14.87 -12.71 4.80
N ALA A 227 13.77 -12.64 4.05
CA ALA A 227 12.83 -11.53 4.08
C ALA A 227 12.35 -11.18 5.50
N ASP A 228 12.32 -9.88 5.82
CA ASP A 228 11.81 -9.37 7.10
C ASP A 228 10.29 -9.58 7.20
N TYR A 229 9.86 -10.56 7.99
CA TYR A 229 8.45 -10.84 8.30
C TYR A 229 8.02 -10.31 9.68
N THR A 230 8.71 -9.29 10.21
CA THR A 230 8.25 -8.54 11.38
C THR A 230 6.96 -7.80 11.04
N HIS A 231 6.00 -7.76 11.96
CA HIS A 231 4.77 -6.99 11.76
C HIS A 231 5.09 -5.48 11.64
N PRO A 232 4.25 -4.68 10.97
CA PRO A 232 4.44 -3.24 10.94
C PRO A 232 4.40 -2.67 12.38
N PRO A 233 5.13 -1.57 12.66
CA PRO A 233 5.13 -0.91 13.98
C PRO A 233 3.80 -0.19 14.26
N GLY A 234 3.06 0.16 13.22
CA GLY A 234 1.75 0.80 13.30
C GLY A 234 1.08 0.88 11.95
N PHE A 235 -0.09 1.53 11.93
CA PHE A 235 -0.92 1.68 10.74
C PHE A 235 -1.30 3.15 10.54
N LEU A 236 -1.16 3.64 9.32
CA LEU A 236 -1.70 4.92 8.88
C LEU A 236 -3.23 4.84 8.93
N LYS A 237 -3.86 5.87 9.52
CA LYS A 237 -5.31 5.96 9.64
C LYS A 237 -5.87 6.75 8.46
N LEU A 238 -6.83 6.16 7.76
CA LEU A 238 -7.66 6.82 6.75
C LEU A 238 -9.11 6.91 7.27
N PRO A 239 -9.58 8.08 7.72
CA PRO A 239 -10.94 8.24 8.22
C PRO A 239 -12.01 7.90 7.17
N GLU A 240 -13.17 7.36 7.59
CA GLU A 240 -14.33 7.21 6.67
C GLU A 240 -14.86 8.58 6.20
N THR A 241 -14.63 9.63 7.00
CA THR A 241 -15.02 11.01 6.73
C THR A 241 -13.85 11.89 6.26
N ALA A 242 -12.83 11.32 5.61
CA ALA A 242 -11.75 12.10 5.02
C ALA A 242 -12.30 12.97 3.86
N ALA A 243 -12.17 14.29 3.97
CA ALA A 243 -12.64 15.23 2.95
C ALA A 243 -11.65 15.33 1.77
N ASP A 244 -10.36 15.37 2.08
CA ASP A 244 -9.26 15.50 1.12
C ASP A 244 -8.42 14.21 1.06
N PRO A 245 -7.90 13.80 -0.12
CA PRO A 245 -6.96 12.69 -0.23
C PRO A 245 -5.69 12.92 0.59
N ILE A 246 -5.37 11.99 1.49
CA ILE A 246 -4.14 12.04 2.29
C ILE A 246 -2.96 11.72 1.36
N ARG A 247 -2.15 12.72 1.00
CA ARG A 247 -0.87 12.51 0.30
C ARG A 247 0.07 11.67 1.19
N VAL A 248 0.94 10.87 0.58
CA VAL A 248 2.02 10.13 1.27
C VAL A 248 3.41 10.40 0.68
N SER A 249 3.49 10.65 -0.62
CA SER A 249 4.69 11.08 -1.35
C SER A 249 4.30 12.06 -2.48
N PRO A 250 5.23 12.66 -3.24
CA PRO A 250 4.92 13.64 -4.29
C PRO A 250 3.80 13.21 -5.26
N ARG A 251 3.77 11.95 -5.71
CA ARG A 251 2.79 11.43 -6.68
C ARG A 251 1.79 10.40 -6.12
N PHE A 252 1.93 9.96 -4.87
CA PHE A 252 1.06 8.93 -4.27
C PHE A 252 0.27 9.40 -3.04
N PHE A 253 -0.91 8.81 -2.86
CA PHE A 253 -1.87 9.06 -1.79
C PHE A 253 -2.15 7.79 -1.00
N LEU A 254 -2.70 7.93 0.21
CA LEU A 254 -2.95 6.80 1.10
C LEU A 254 -3.97 5.82 0.51
N ASP A 255 -4.97 6.33 -0.22
CA ASP A 255 -6.02 5.54 -0.88
C ASP A 255 -5.48 4.55 -1.92
N ASP A 256 -4.37 4.87 -2.62
CA ASP A 256 -3.69 3.96 -3.55
C ASP A 256 -3.30 2.63 -2.89
N PHE A 257 -2.98 2.68 -1.60
CA PHE A 257 -2.50 1.53 -0.83
C PHE A 257 -3.61 0.84 -0.02
N VAL A 258 -4.86 1.30 -0.09
CA VAL A 258 -5.91 0.76 0.80
C VAL A 258 -6.33 -0.65 0.38
N CYS A 259 -6.40 -1.53 1.38
CA CYS A 259 -6.90 -2.88 1.21
C CYS A 259 -8.36 -2.87 0.72
N LYS A 260 -8.63 -3.54 -0.41
CA LYS A 260 -9.96 -3.71 -1.06
C LYS A 260 -11.02 -4.45 -0.20
N GLN A 261 -10.73 -4.73 1.07
CA GLN A 261 -11.66 -5.26 2.06
C GLN A 261 -12.82 -4.28 2.30
N ARG A 262 -14.03 -4.66 1.85
CA ARG A 262 -15.27 -3.91 2.11
C ARG A 262 -15.54 -3.79 3.62
N GLY A 263 -16.01 -2.62 4.04
CA GLY A 263 -16.35 -2.30 5.43
C GLY A 263 -16.99 -0.92 5.56
N ARG A 264 -17.30 -0.53 6.80
CA ARG A 264 -17.62 0.83 7.22
C ARG A 264 -16.64 1.26 8.31
N GLY A 265 -16.59 2.55 8.62
CA GLY A 265 -15.65 3.13 9.56
C GLY A 265 -14.23 3.26 9.00
N ASP A 266 -13.36 3.82 9.83
CA ASP A 266 -11.99 4.19 9.47
C ASP A 266 -11.18 2.98 8.97
N ARG A 267 -10.43 3.19 7.87
CA ARG A 267 -9.56 2.18 7.26
C ARG A 267 -8.13 2.36 7.79
N TYR A 268 -7.38 1.27 7.93
CA TYR A 268 -6.02 1.28 8.48
C TYR A 268 -5.06 0.55 7.55
N VAL A 269 -3.94 1.20 7.23
CA VAL A 269 -2.99 0.80 6.18
C VAL A 269 -1.59 0.65 6.78
N ALA A 270 -0.92 -0.48 6.55
CA ALA A 270 0.51 -0.59 6.79
C ALA A 270 1.25 -0.19 5.52
N LEU A 271 2.24 0.70 5.62
CA LEU A 271 3.00 1.23 4.49
C LEU A 271 4.43 1.58 4.95
N LYS A 272 5.45 0.97 4.34
CA LYS A 272 6.86 1.26 4.60
C LYS A 272 7.33 2.41 3.69
N PRO A 273 7.97 3.49 4.21
CA PRO A 273 8.46 4.59 3.38
C PRO A 273 9.44 4.16 2.28
N GLU A 274 10.15 3.05 2.46
CA GLU A 274 11.04 2.44 1.48
C GLU A 274 10.31 2.03 0.18
N LEU A 275 9.04 1.60 0.29
CA LEU A 275 8.21 1.27 -0.88
C LEU A 275 7.85 2.54 -1.65
N LEU A 276 7.48 3.62 -0.97
CA LEU A 276 7.19 4.91 -1.60
C LEU A 276 8.43 5.46 -2.33
N ALA A 277 9.59 5.38 -1.70
CA ALA A 277 10.86 5.79 -2.29
C ALA A 277 11.24 4.99 -3.55
N PHE A 278 10.83 3.72 -3.63
CA PHE A 278 11.04 2.92 -4.83
C PHE A 278 9.97 3.17 -5.90
N LEU A 279 8.69 3.30 -5.52
CA LEU A 279 7.60 3.59 -6.45
C LEU A 279 7.76 4.94 -7.16
N GLU A 280 8.21 5.99 -6.48
CA GLU A 280 8.54 7.28 -7.12
C GLU A 280 9.69 7.14 -8.13
N ALA A 281 10.72 6.33 -7.83
CA ALA A 281 11.80 6.05 -8.77
C ALA A 281 11.35 5.19 -9.96
N ILE A 282 10.38 4.28 -9.77
CA ILE A 282 9.74 3.56 -10.89
C ILE A 282 8.91 4.52 -11.75
N VAL A 283 8.24 5.54 -11.17
CA VAL A 283 7.60 6.60 -11.97
C VAL A 283 8.64 7.36 -12.78
N ASP A 284 9.68 7.92 -12.16
CA ASP A 284 10.77 8.63 -12.86
C ASP A 284 11.37 7.76 -13.99
N LYS A 285 11.48 6.44 -13.77
CA LYS A 285 11.97 5.47 -14.75
C LYS A 285 11.00 5.27 -15.91
N VAL A 286 9.71 5.08 -15.65
CA VAL A 286 8.66 4.91 -16.68
C VAL A 286 8.53 6.17 -17.53
N GLU A 287 8.56 7.35 -16.89
CA GLU A 287 8.63 8.65 -17.56
C GLU A 287 9.90 8.76 -18.44
N SER A 288 11.07 8.31 -17.97
CA SER A 288 12.30 8.30 -18.78
C SER A 288 12.26 7.39 -20.03
N LYS A 289 11.31 6.44 -20.11
CA LYS A 289 11.12 5.54 -21.26
C LYS A 289 10.06 6.08 -22.25
N GLY A 290 9.49 7.26 -21.95
CA GLY A 290 8.54 8.00 -22.80
C GLY A 290 7.07 7.82 -22.44
N PHE A 291 6.74 7.16 -21.33
CA PHE A 291 5.37 6.97 -20.88
C PHE A 291 5.02 8.04 -19.85
N HIS A 292 4.15 8.98 -20.22
CA HIS A 292 3.66 10.07 -19.38
C HIS A 292 2.14 10.16 -19.50
N CYS A 293 1.45 10.60 -18.44
CA CYS A 293 0.02 10.91 -18.55
C CYS A 293 -0.23 11.94 -19.67
N THR A 294 -1.17 11.63 -20.56
CA THR A 294 -1.72 12.58 -21.53
C THR A 294 -3.04 13.15 -21.01
N ASP A 295 -3.25 14.46 -21.17
CA ASP A 295 -4.57 15.07 -20.99
C ASP A 295 -5.52 14.72 -22.16
N GLU A 296 -4.98 14.11 -23.22
CA GLU A 296 -5.67 13.70 -24.44
C GLU A 296 -5.92 12.18 -24.44
N THR A 297 -7.16 11.78 -24.69
CA THR A 297 -7.52 10.39 -25.01
C THR A 297 -7.05 10.05 -26.43
N ALA A 298 -6.24 9.00 -26.58
CA ALA A 298 -5.66 8.63 -27.88
C ALA A 298 -6.70 8.06 -28.87
N GLU A 299 -7.30 8.93 -29.70
CA GLU A 299 -8.18 8.49 -30.78
C GLU A 299 -7.42 7.69 -31.86
N GLY A 300 -7.94 6.51 -32.21
CA GLY A 300 -7.56 5.77 -33.43
C GLY A 300 -6.47 4.71 -33.30
N ALA A 301 -5.88 4.49 -32.12
CA ALA A 301 -4.95 3.39 -31.91
C ALA A 301 -5.68 2.03 -31.79
N THR A 302 -5.55 1.16 -32.80
CA THR A 302 -6.13 -0.20 -32.77
C THR A 302 -5.25 -1.15 -31.94
N ILE A 303 -5.31 -1.01 -30.62
CA ILE A 303 -4.58 -1.84 -29.66
C ILE A 303 -5.30 -3.18 -29.46
N ARG A 304 -4.56 -4.30 -29.39
CA ARG A 304 -5.13 -5.63 -29.20
C ARG A 304 -4.95 -6.16 -27.77
N LEU A 305 -6.04 -6.23 -27.02
CA LEU A 305 -6.12 -7.00 -25.78
C LEU A 305 -5.95 -8.50 -26.07
N VAL A 306 -5.09 -9.19 -25.34
CA VAL A 306 -4.87 -10.64 -25.48
C VAL A 306 -5.06 -11.36 -24.14
N GLY A 307 -6.09 -12.22 -24.04
CA GLY A 307 -6.33 -13.09 -22.89
C GLY A 307 -7.42 -12.62 -21.91
N MET A 308 -7.99 -11.44 -22.11
CA MET A 308 -9.14 -10.94 -21.33
C MET A 308 -10.48 -11.26 -21.99
N GLN A 309 -11.54 -11.31 -21.18
CA GLN A 309 -12.92 -11.33 -21.66
C GLN A 309 -13.51 -9.91 -21.52
N GLU A 310 -13.92 -9.30 -22.64
CA GLU A 310 -14.45 -7.92 -22.81
C GLU A 310 -14.68 -7.14 -21.49
N PRO A 311 -13.70 -6.32 -21.03
CA PRO A 311 -13.79 -5.66 -19.74
C PRO A 311 -14.97 -4.68 -19.70
N SER A 312 -15.73 -4.71 -18.61
CA SER A 312 -16.79 -3.73 -18.34
C SER A 312 -16.18 -2.42 -17.81
N VAL A 313 -15.41 -1.76 -18.68
CA VAL A 313 -14.64 -0.54 -18.37
C VAL A 313 -15.57 0.52 -17.80
N THR A 314 -15.39 0.85 -16.53
CA THR A 314 -15.94 2.05 -15.92
C THR A 314 -14.80 3.05 -15.87
N VAL A 315 -14.77 3.99 -16.81
CA VAL A 315 -13.77 5.07 -16.86
C VAL A 315 -13.78 5.80 -15.51
N ALA A 316 -12.70 5.66 -14.75
CA ALA A 316 -12.51 6.38 -13.49
C ALA A 316 -12.01 7.81 -13.79
N ASN A 317 -11.95 8.64 -12.75
CA ASN A 317 -11.22 9.90 -12.85
C ASN A 317 -9.76 9.63 -13.25
N PRO A 318 -9.13 10.49 -14.09
CA PRO A 318 -7.78 10.29 -14.58
C PRO A 318 -6.75 10.14 -13.46
N ALA A 319 -5.68 9.38 -13.74
CA ALA A 319 -4.58 9.14 -12.82
C ALA A 319 -3.95 10.47 -12.32
N PRO A 320 -3.41 10.52 -11.09
CA PRO A 320 -3.04 11.77 -10.43
C PRO A 320 -1.70 12.36 -10.90
N GLY A 321 -1.53 12.52 -12.21
CA GLY A 321 -0.30 13.04 -12.83
C GLY A 321 0.88 12.06 -12.76
N ARG A 322 0.63 10.75 -12.82
CA ARG A 322 1.67 9.71 -12.94
C ARG A 322 1.23 8.55 -13.85
N PRO A 323 2.11 8.04 -14.73
CA PRO A 323 1.83 6.94 -15.66
C PRO A 323 1.79 5.56 -14.98
N ILE A 324 1.66 5.47 -13.65
CA ILE A 324 1.61 4.19 -12.91
C ILE A 324 0.33 4.14 -12.09
N GLN A 325 -0.39 3.02 -12.16
CA GLN A 325 -1.52 2.72 -11.28
C GLN A 325 -1.12 1.66 -10.23
N ILE A 326 -1.59 1.81 -8.99
CA ILE A 326 -1.47 0.76 -7.95
C ILE A 326 -2.72 -0.12 -8.00
N MET A 327 -2.59 -1.32 -8.58
CA MET A 327 -3.68 -2.29 -8.59
C MET A 327 -3.96 -2.86 -7.18
N SER A 328 -2.93 -2.98 -6.34
CA SER A 328 -3.08 -3.46 -4.95
C SER A 328 -1.85 -3.13 -4.08
N GLY A 329 -1.96 -2.16 -3.19
CA GLY A 329 -1.02 -1.98 -2.08
C GLY A 329 -1.27 -2.94 -0.91
N TYR A 330 -1.54 -2.41 0.28
CA TYR A 330 -1.68 -3.18 1.53
C TYR A 330 -2.84 -4.17 1.49
N ARG A 331 -2.63 -5.37 2.08
CA ARG A 331 -3.68 -6.38 2.29
C ARG A 331 -3.72 -6.76 3.77
N THR A 332 -4.85 -6.59 4.44
CA THR A 332 -4.98 -7.07 5.82
C THR A 332 -4.74 -8.60 5.88
N PRO A 333 -4.13 -9.14 6.95
CA PRO A 333 -4.04 -10.60 7.14
C PRO A 333 -5.40 -11.33 7.17
N HIS A 334 -6.51 -10.61 7.42
CA HIS A 334 -7.85 -11.12 7.20
C HIS A 334 -8.20 -11.24 5.71
N TYR A 335 -8.02 -10.16 4.94
CA TYR A 335 -8.37 -10.09 3.52
C TYR A 335 -7.49 -11.00 2.67
N ASN A 336 -6.17 -11.01 2.91
CA ASN A 336 -5.23 -11.88 2.19
C ASN A 336 -5.63 -13.35 2.34
N ARG A 337 -6.05 -13.77 3.55
CA ARG A 337 -6.60 -15.11 3.81
C ARG A 337 -7.94 -15.35 3.10
N SER A 338 -8.79 -14.33 2.96
CA SER A 338 -10.09 -14.48 2.29
C SER A 338 -9.96 -14.70 0.77
N LEU A 339 -8.86 -14.26 0.16
CA LEU A 339 -8.52 -14.54 -1.24
C LEU A 339 -7.92 -15.95 -1.45
N GLY A 340 -7.53 -16.66 -0.39
CA GLY A 340 -6.80 -17.93 -0.49
C GLY A 340 -5.29 -17.78 -0.82
N ASN A 341 -4.76 -16.55 -0.81
CA ASN A 341 -3.37 -16.23 -1.12
C ASN A 341 -2.36 -16.87 -0.16
N VAL A 342 -1.09 -16.92 -0.60
CA VAL A 342 0.06 -17.35 0.20
C VAL A 342 0.13 -16.61 1.54
N ARG A 343 0.43 -17.38 2.60
CA ARG A 343 0.35 -16.94 4.00
C ARG A 343 1.29 -15.78 4.32
N LEU A 344 2.47 -15.73 3.71
CA LEU A 344 3.50 -14.71 3.97
C LEU A 344 3.54 -13.61 2.89
N SER A 345 2.47 -13.44 2.10
CA SER A 345 2.40 -12.38 1.06
C SER A 345 2.82 -10.99 1.59
N ARG A 346 3.77 -10.35 0.90
CA ARG A 346 4.42 -9.10 1.30
C ARG A 346 3.45 -7.93 1.48
N HIS A 347 2.33 -7.89 0.75
CA HIS A 347 1.27 -6.87 0.95
C HIS A 347 0.75 -6.79 2.39
N GLN A 348 0.91 -7.82 3.22
CA GLN A 348 0.53 -7.77 4.64
C GLN A 348 1.48 -6.91 5.49
N PHE A 349 2.72 -6.69 5.04
CA PHE A 349 3.80 -6.05 5.80
C PHE A 349 4.05 -4.60 5.36
N GLY A 350 3.25 -4.10 4.41
CA GLY A 350 3.25 -2.71 3.94
C GLY A 350 4.37 -2.36 2.97
N ASP A 351 5.07 -3.36 2.44
CA ASP A 351 6.27 -3.17 1.62
C ASP A 351 6.13 -3.69 0.18
N ALA A 352 4.88 -3.90 -0.30
CA ALA A 352 4.60 -4.42 -1.63
C ALA A 352 3.38 -3.78 -2.31
N SER A 353 3.49 -3.65 -3.64
CA SER A 353 2.41 -3.23 -4.54
C SER A 353 2.33 -4.11 -5.78
N ASP A 354 1.12 -4.42 -6.22
CA ASP A 354 0.86 -4.82 -7.61
C ASP A 354 0.61 -3.55 -8.43
N ILE A 355 1.31 -3.39 -9.56
CA ILE A 355 1.34 -2.16 -10.37
C ILE A 355 1.20 -2.43 -11.87
N ILE A 356 0.68 -1.44 -12.58
CA ILE A 356 0.69 -1.34 -14.05
C ILE A 356 1.20 0.04 -14.48
N VAL A 357 1.68 0.15 -15.71
CA VAL A 357 1.85 1.44 -16.40
C VAL A 357 0.56 1.72 -17.15
N ASP A 358 -0.07 2.84 -16.84
CA ASP A 358 -1.45 3.24 -17.20
C ASP A 358 -1.40 4.74 -17.48
N ALA A 359 -0.76 5.10 -18.59
CA ALA A 359 -0.52 6.48 -19.01
C ALA A 359 -1.74 7.09 -19.70
N ASN A 360 -2.59 6.26 -20.32
CA ASN A 360 -3.83 6.67 -20.98
C ASN A 360 -5.06 6.74 -20.03
N GLY A 361 -5.00 6.11 -18.86
CA GLY A 361 -6.07 6.08 -17.86
C GLY A 361 -7.16 5.01 -18.08
N ASP A 362 -6.97 4.04 -18.97
CA ASP A 362 -7.97 2.99 -19.27
C ASP A 362 -7.97 1.82 -18.27
N GLN A 363 -7.02 1.80 -17.33
CA GLN A 363 -6.81 0.78 -16.29
C GLN A 363 -6.25 -0.57 -16.75
N VAL A 364 -5.78 -0.66 -18.00
CA VAL A 364 -4.95 -1.76 -18.51
C VAL A 364 -3.48 -1.32 -18.53
N MET A 365 -2.57 -2.29 -18.60
CA MET A 365 -1.16 -2.00 -18.84
C MET A 365 -0.95 -1.55 -20.30
N ASP A 366 -0.28 -0.41 -20.49
CA ASP A 366 0.16 0.10 -21.79
C ASP A 366 1.04 -0.89 -22.58
N ASP A 367 1.13 -0.70 -23.90
CA ASP A 367 2.07 -1.39 -24.80
C ASP A 367 3.51 -0.89 -24.55
N LEU A 368 4.23 -1.57 -23.66
CA LEU A 368 5.56 -1.17 -23.19
C LEU A 368 6.68 -1.64 -24.11
N ASN A 369 6.48 -2.76 -24.80
CA ASN A 369 7.46 -3.27 -25.76
C ASN A 369 7.26 -2.71 -27.19
N ARG A 370 6.09 -2.12 -27.48
CA ARG A 370 5.65 -1.57 -28.77
C ARG A 370 5.43 -2.64 -29.86
N ASP A 371 4.87 -3.79 -29.47
CA ASP A 371 4.49 -4.89 -30.39
C ASP A 371 3.00 -4.86 -30.83
N GLY A 372 2.17 -4.03 -30.19
CA GLY A 372 0.75 -3.82 -30.51
C GLY A 372 -0.22 -4.74 -29.76
N GLN A 373 0.25 -5.55 -28.80
CA GLN A 373 -0.57 -6.50 -28.04
C GLN A 373 -0.37 -6.34 -26.54
N LEU A 374 -1.40 -5.97 -25.78
CA LEU A 374 -1.30 -5.83 -24.33
C LEU A 374 -1.25 -7.22 -23.68
N ASN A 375 -0.08 -7.63 -23.17
CA ASN A 375 0.16 -8.99 -22.69
C ASN A 375 1.30 -9.09 -21.64
N GLY A 376 1.57 -10.29 -21.12
CA GLY A 376 2.63 -10.52 -20.13
C GLY A 376 4.05 -10.08 -20.55
N GLN A 377 4.30 -9.85 -21.84
CA GLN A 377 5.57 -9.31 -22.32
C GLN A 377 5.78 -7.83 -21.94
N ASP A 378 4.71 -7.07 -21.70
CA ASP A 378 4.76 -5.71 -21.15
C ASP A 378 5.16 -5.73 -19.68
N ALA A 379 4.59 -6.65 -18.90
CA ALA A 379 4.98 -6.88 -17.51
C ALA A 379 6.47 -7.30 -17.40
N ILE A 380 6.97 -8.12 -18.32
CA ILE A 380 8.40 -8.45 -18.43
C ILE A 380 9.25 -7.22 -18.77
N THR A 381 8.73 -6.30 -19.59
CA THR A 381 9.43 -5.07 -20.00
C THR A 381 9.54 -4.09 -18.83
N LEU A 382 8.46 -3.85 -18.09
CA LEU A 382 8.47 -3.10 -16.84
C LEU A 382 9.39 -3.74 -15.79
N ALA A 383 9.34 -5.06 -15.64
CA ALA A 383 10.23 -5.78 -14.73
C ALA A 383 11.71 -5.62 -15.10
N GLY A 384 12.05 -5.55 -16.39
CA GLY A 384 13.38 -5.20 -16.87
C GLY A 384 13.83 -3.81 -16.39
N TRP A 385 12.96 -2.80 -16.48
CA TRP A 385 13.28 -1.45 -16.00
C TRP A 385 13.41 -1.36 -14.48
N ILE A 386 12.73 -2.24 -13.72
CA ILE A 386 12.86 -2.36 -12.27
C ILE A 386 14.16 -3.08 -11.88
N GLU A 387 14.59 -4.10 -12.64
CA GLU A 387 15.93 -4.70 -12.49
C GLU A 387 17.06 -3.70 -12.83
N GLU A 388 16.87 -2.82 -13.82
CA GLU A 388 17.79 -1.69 -14.09
C GLU A 388 17.93 -0.79 -12.84
N LEU A 389 16.81 -0.38 -12.22
CA LEU A 389 16.81 0.48 -11.03
C LEU A 389 17.54 -0.16 -9.84
N TRP A 390 17.38 -1.47 -9.59
CA TRP A 390 18.07 -2.14 -8.49
C TRP A 390 19.60 -2.26 -8.68
N GLN A 391 20.15 -1.98 -9.86
CA GLN A 391 21.60 -1.85 -10.04
C GLN A 391 22.14 -0.49 -9.58
N GLU A 392 21.28 0.50 -9.33
CA GLU A 392 21.72 1.83 -8.90
C GLU A 392 22.26 1.82 -7.47
N GLN A 393 23.31 2.61 -7.22
CA GLN A 393 24.01 2.68 -5.94
C GLN A 393 23.11 3.07 -4.75
N ALA A 394 21.94 3.69 -5.00
CA ALA A 394 20.92 4.00 -4.00
C ALA A 394 20.22 2.75 -3.41
N TYR A 395 20.21 1.64 -4.14
CA TYR A 395 19.57 0.37 -3.78
C TYR A 395 20.57 -0.79 -3.58
N ALA A 396 21.87 -0.53 -3.70
CA ALA A 396 22.92 -1.51 -3.46
C ALA A 396 22.76 -2.19 -2.08
N GLY A 397 22.76 -3.52 -2.06
CA GLY A 397 22.54 -4.31 -0.86
C GLY A 397 21.10 -4.32 -0.33
N ARG A 398 20.13 -3.77 -1.08
CA ARG A 398 18.70 -3.70 -0.70
C ARG A 398 17.76 -4.30 -1.78
N PRO A 399 18.02 -5.53 -2.27
CA PRO A 399 17.19 -6.14 -3.30
C PRO A 399 15.76 -6.44 -2.81
N GLY A 400 14.82 -6.40 -3.73
CA GLY A 400 13.40 -6.70 -3.47
C GLY A 400 12.87 -7.92 -4.23
N GLY A 401 11.61 -8.26 -3.98
CA GLY A 401 10.86 -9.25 -4.77
C GLY A 401 10.22 -8.61 -6.00
N LEU A 402 10.16 -9.36 -7.10
CA LEU A 402 9.60 -8.93 -8.38
C LEU A 402 8.93 -10.11 -9.07
N GLY A 403 7.63 -9.99 -9.34
CA GLY A 403 6.82 -11.02 -10.00
C GLY A 403 6.13 -10.49 -11.23
N VAL A 404 6.17 -11.23 -12.34
CA VAL A 404 5.49 -10.86 -13.60
C VAL A 404 4.25 -11.71 -13.82
N TYR A 405 3.14 -11.09 -14.19
CA TYR A 405 1.85 -11.76 -14.37
C TYR A 405 1.27 -11.45 -15.75
N ASN A 406 0.83 -12.50 -16.46
CA ASN A 406 0.07 -12.34 -17.69
C ASN A 406 -1.39 -11.96 -17.39
N ALA A 407 -2.11 -11.45 -18.39
CA ALA A 407 -3.55 -11.25 -18.31
C ALA A 407 -4.28 -12.58 -18.00
N GLU A 408 -5.29 -12.53 -17.13
CA GLU A 408 -6.15 -13.68 -16.81
C GLU A 408 -7.55 -13.21 -16.42
N GLY A 409 -8.57 -13.63 -17.19
CA GLY A 409 -9.98 -13.31 -16.92
C GLY A 409 -10.27 -11.81 -16.99
N ASP A 410 -10.59 -11.22 -15.84
CA ASP A 410 -11.07 -9.85 -15.70
C ASP A 410 -9.94 -8.81 -15.49
N HIS A 411 -8.66 -9.21 -15.53
CA HIS A 411 -7.53 -8.28 -15.39
C HIS A 411 -6.45 -8.47 -16.46
N GLY A 412 -5.80 -7.35 -16.83
CA GLY A 412 -4.65 -7.32 -17.72
C GLY A 412 -3.36 -7.88 -17.10
N PRO A 413 -2.23 -7.79 -17.82
CA PRO A 413 -0.92 -8.16 -17.27
C PRO A 413 -0.47 -7.12 -16.23
N PHE A 414 0.33 -7.55 -15.24
CA PHE A 414 0.80 -6.65 -14.19
C PHE A 414 2.12 -7.11 -13.56
N VAL A 415 2.72 -6.24 -12.76
CA VAL A 415 3.96 -6.50 -12.03
C VAL A 415 3.74 -6.38 -10.53
N HIS A 416 4.13 -7.40 -9.78
CA HIS A 416 4.28 -7.30 -8.31
C HIS A 416 5.68 -6.81 -7.98
N VAL A 417 5.80 -5.78 -7.15
CA VAL A 417 7.08 -5.27 -6.64
C VAL A 417 7.05 -5.12 -5.13
N ASP A 418 8.12 -5.54 -4.45
CA ASP A 418 8.25 -5.41 -3.00
C ASP A 418 9.68 -5.13 -2.52
N MET A 419 9.81 -4.64 -1.29
CA MET A 419 11.09 -4.27 -0.66
C MET A 419 11.52 -5.27 0.43
N ARG A 420 11.33 -6.59 0.20
CA ARG A 420 11.57 -7.65 1.20
C ARG A 420 13.02 -7.78 1.72
N GLY A 421 14.00 -7.14 1.08
CA GLY A 421 15.42 -7.15 1.48
C GLY A 421 16.24 -8.35 0.98
N VAL A 422 15.63 -9.24 0.19
CA VAL A 422 16.27 -10.37 -0.49
C VAL A 422 15.74 -10.44 -1.94
N ARG A 423 16.58 -10.83 -2.91
CA ARG A 423 16.13 -11.01 -4.29
C ARG A 423 15.19 -12.20 -4.36
N ALA A 424 14.03 -12.02 -4.98
CA ALA A 424 13.11 -13.10 -5.32
C ALA A 424 12.44 -12.81 -6.66
N ARG A 425 12.37 -13.78 -7.56
CA ARG A 425 11.77 -13.65 -8.88
C ARG A 425 10.78 -14.78 -9.09
N TRP A 426 9.68 -14.50 -9.77
CA TRP A 426 8.67 -15.51 -10.12
C TRP A 426 7.82 -15.01 -11.29
N SER A 427 7.07 -15.92 -11.89
CA SER A 427 6.03 -15.59 -12.87
C SER A 427 4.69 -16.20 -12.46
N GLY A 428 3.60 -15.55 -12.87
CA GLY A 428 2.22 -16.01 -12.67
C GLY A 428 1.49 -16.25 -13.99
N ASN A 429 0.30 -16.85 -13.89
CA ASN A 429 -0.68 -16.92 -14.97
C ASN A 429 -0.13 -17.55 -16.28
N GLY A 430 0.73 -18.56 -16.12
CA GLY A 430 1.37 -19.29 -17.23
C GLY A 430 2.52 -18.56 -17.94
N LEU A 431 2.87 -17.34 -17.51
CA LEU A 431 3.96 -16.56 -18.09
C LEU A 431 5.33 -17.22 -17.84
N LYS A 432 6.22 -17.14 -18.83
CA LYS A 432 7.63 -17.56 -18.69
C LYS A 432 8.54 -16.34 -18.65
N TRP A 433 9.51 -16.34 -17.74
CA TRP A 433 10.46 -15.25 -17.59
C TRP A 433 11.79 -15.79 -17.06
N ALA A 434 12.88 -15.58 -17.82
CA ALA A 434 14.17 -16.21 -17.54
C ALA A 434 14.70 -15.90 -16.13
N ALA A 435 14.53 -14.67 -15.65
CA ALA A 435 14.97 -14.26 -14.31
C ALA A 435 14.25 -15.00 -13.16
N ALA A 436 13.08 -15.60 -13.41
CA ALA A 436 12.40 -16.50 -12.50
C ALA A 436 12.95 -17.93 -12.60
N GLU A 437 13.10 -18.47 -13.82
CA GLU A 437 13.67 -19.81 -14.07
C GLU A 437 15.13 -19.92 -13.53
N GLU A 438 15.90 -18.84 -13.54
CA GLU A 438 17.22 -18.73 -12.90
C GLU A 438 17.17 -18.75 -11.35
N SER A 439 16.05 -18.35 -10.75
CA SER A 439 15.93 -18.19 -9.30
C SER A 439 15.49 -19.44 -8.54
N ASP A 440 15.05 -20.49 -9.26
CA ASP A 440 14.71 -21.80 -8.68
C ASP A 440 15.92 -22.49 -8.01
N GLY A 441 17.14 -22.02 -8.27
CA GLY A 441 18.36 -22.44 -7.57
C GLY A 441 18.50 -21.90 -6.13
N ASP A 442 17.78 -20.84 -5.76
CA ASP A 442 17.72 -20.26 -4.40
C ASP A 442 16.27 -20.25 -3.88
N ALA A 443 15.51 -21.29 -4.24
CA ALA A 443 14.11 -21.44 -3.89
C ALA A 443 13.89 -21.59 -2.37
N GLY A 444 13.67 -20.46 -1.70
CA GLY A 444 13.13 -20.44 -0.35
C GLY A 444 11.83 -21.26 -0.28
N PRO A 445 11.64 -22.15 0.71
CA PRO A 445 10.57 -23.15 0.68
C PRO A 445 9.18 -22.54 0.93
N GLU A 446 8.58 -22.04 -0.15
CA GLU A 446 7.16 -21.68 -0.27
C GLU A 446 6.51 -22.26 -1.55
N SER A 447 7.22 -23.13 -2.29
CA SER A 447 6.68 -23.93 -3.40
C SER A 447 5.86 -25.14 -2.94
N GLU A 448 4.99 -24.96 -1.94
CA GLU A 448 3.79 -25.81 -1.88
C GLU A 448 2.92 -25.43 -3.09
N PRO A 449 2.56 -26.39 -3.98
CA PRO A 449 1.81 -26.07 -5.17
C PRO A 449 0.45 -25.48 -4.76
N ALA A 450 0.13 -24.30 -5.30
CA ALA A 450 -1.15 -23.66 -5.09
C ALA A 450 -2.27 -24.68 -5.35
N ALA A 451 -3.11 -24.93 -4.34
CA ALA A 451 -4.17 -25.92 -4.43
C ALA A 451 -5.06 -25.57 -5.63
N ARG A 452 -5.06 -26.45 -6.64
CA ARG A 452 -5.73 -26.23 -7.94
C ARG A 452 -7.11 -25.60 -7.69
N PRO A 453 -7.46 -24.47 -8.35
CA PRO A 453 -8.70 -23.77 -8.07
C PRO A 453 -9.90 -24.69 -8.36
N GLY A 454 -10.41 -25.32 -7.31
CA GLY A 454 -11.54 -26.24 -7.41
C GLY A 454 -12.75 -25.46 -7.90
N THR A 455 -13.29 -25.85 -9.06
CA THR A 455 -14.25 -25.09 -9.85
C THR A 455 -15.48 -24.67 -9.03
N LYS A 456 -15.44 -23.45 -8.47
CA LYS A 456 -16.55 -22.86 -7.73
C LYS A 456 -17.37 -22.01 -8.68
N THR A 457 -18.39 -22.62 -9.27
CA THR A 457 -19.47 -21.91 -9.96
C THR A 457 -20.15 -20.94 -8.98
N ILE A 458 -19.80 -19.66 -9.04
CA ILE A 458 -20.47 -18.61 -8.27
C ILE A 458 -21.82 -18.35 -8.94
N VAL A 459 -22.87 -18.98 -8.42
CA VAL A 459 -24.25 -18.68 -8.82
C VAL A 459 -24.62 -17.32 -8.25
N VAL A 460 -24.63 -16.30 -9.10
CA VAL A 460 -25.10 -14.95 -8.77
C VAL A 460 -26.61 -14.99 -8.47
N ARG A 461 -27.02 -14.32 -7.39
CA ARG A 461 -28.41 -14.07 -6.97
C ARG A 461 -28.50 -12.71 -6.28
#